data_AF-A0A662K217-F1
#
_entry.id   AF-A0A662K217-F1
#
_cell.length_a   1.000
_cell.length_b   1.000
_cell.length_c   1.000
_cell.angle_alpha   90.00
_cell.angle_beta   90.00
_cell.angle_gamma   90.00
#
_symmetry.space_group_name_H-M   'P 1'
#
loop_
_entity.id
_entity.type
_entity.pdbx_description
1 polymer ?
#
loop_
_entity_poly.entity_id
_entity_poly.type
_entity_poly.pdbx_seq_one_letter_code
_entity_poly.pdbx_strand_id
1 'polypeptide(L)'
;CAQYFVKVSKFIDDLLTKFYKTRSFYNIKNIEDLIGHIVVGLAPHTSAGVAARIIGFTDAQVCFAHPFYHAAKRRNCDGDEDGLMLLMDALLNFSHAYVPDKRGGQMDLPLILTTRIDPAEVDKEAHNLDLLPRYPLEFYKATTKYEHPKNLEKIMDMVSSRLGTPFQYENFGFTHNTADISRGPPASAYKTLKTMTDKMNAQLSLAAKIEAVDEADVACKVIERHFLPDILGNLRAFSKQSVRCPICNTVYRRIPLKGVCTKCGGNLTLTVHERSIKKYLEISKMLTEKYNLPDYACQRIKLVEKSIESLFTNDKVKVTKLSDFF
;
A
#
# COMPACT_ATOMS: atom_id res chain seq x y z
N CYS A 1 6.70 -0.93 -15.17
CA CYS A 1 6.53 0.45 -15.68
C CYS A 1 6.90 0.55 -17.16
N ALA A 2 8.15 0.34 -17.55
CA ALA A 2 8.62 0.60 -18.91
C ALA A 2 7.86 -0.16 -20.02
N GLN A 3 7.60 -1.47 -19.83
CA GLN A 3 6.77 -2.25 -20.75
C GLN A 3 5.35 -1.68 -20.95
N TYR A 4 4.79 -1.03 -19.93
CA TYR A 4 3.50 -0.35 -20.03
C TYR A 4 3.64 0.95 -20.82
N PHE A 5 4.69 1.74 -20.57
CA PHE A 5 4.96 2.95 -21.35
C PHE A 5 5.21 2.69 -22.83
N VAL A 6 5.77 1.55 -23.22
CA VAL A 6 5.85 1.14 -24.64
C VAL A 6 4.44 0.97 -25.26
N LYS A 7 3.44 0.55 -24.48
CA LYS A 7 2.06 0.47 -24.96
C LYS A 7 1.44 1.86 -25.05
N VAL A 8 1.66 2.70 -24.04
CA VAL A 8 1.16 4.09 -24.02
C VAL A 8 1.77 4.90 -25.17
N SER A 9 3.08 4.77 -25.44
CA SER A 9 3.72 5.47 -26.54
C SER A 9 3.15 5.10 -27.90
N LYS A 10 2.91 3.81 -28.14
CA LYS A 10 2.21 3.32 -29.36
C LYS A 10 0.80 3.86 -29.46
N PHE A 11 0.07 3.92 -28.35
CA PHE A 11 -1.25 4.55 -28.31
C PHE A 11 -1.19 6.03 -28.68
N ILE A 12 -0.22 6.79 -28.16
CA ILE A 12 -0.05 8.20 -28.49
C ILE A 12 0.33 8.41 -29.95
N ASP A 13 1.22 7.58 -30.51
CA ASP A 13 1.58 7.65 -31.92
C ASP A 13 0.40 7.31 -32.85
N ASP A 14 -0.40 6.30 -32.49
CA ASP A 14 -1.63 5.97 -33.19
C ASP A 14 -2.67 7.10 -33.08
N LEU A 15 -2.80 7.73 -31.91
CA LEU A 15 -3.70 8.86 -31.69
C LEU A 15 -3.28 10.06 -32.56
N LEU A 16 -1.99 10.39 -32.59
CA LEU A 16 -1.45 11.47 -33.41
C LEU A 16 -1.67 11.21 -34.92
N THR A 17 -1.36 10.00 -35.39
CA THR A 17 -1.42 9.68 -36.82
C THR A 17 -2.85 9.41 -37.31
N LYS A 18 -3.65 8.64 -36.58
CA LYS A 18 -4.98 8.20 -37.02
C LYS A 18 -6.06 9.24 -36.74
N PHE A 19 -6.02 9.89 -35.58
CA PHE A 19 -7.03 10.85 -35.15
C PHE A 19 -6.64 12.29 -35.50
N TYR A 20 -5.47 12.76 -35.03
CA TYR A 20 -5.03 14.13 -35.27
C TYR A 20 -4.41 14.38 -36.65
N LYS A 21 -4.11 13.31 -37.41
CA LYS A 21 -3.48 13.38 -38.74
C LYS A 21 -2.11 14.10 -38.73
N THR A 22 -1.38 13.99 -37.64
CA THR A 22 -0.04 14.55 -37.47
C THR A 22 1.03 13.46 -37.48
N ARG A 23 2.31 13.86 -37.47
CA ARG A 23 3.43 12.91 -37.36
C ARG A 23 3.42 12.22 -35.99
N SER A 24 3.89 10.97 -35.96
CA SER A 24 4.17 10.25 -34.71
C SER A 24 5.30 10.94 -33.93
N PHE A 25 5.27 10.80 -32.61
CA PHE A 25 6.18 11.49 -31.70
C PHE A 25 7.21 10.53 -31.09
N TYR A 26 6.77 9.42 -30.51
CA TYR A 26 7.63 8.52 -29.75
C TYR A 26 8.38 7.53 -30.67
N ASN A 27 7.68 6.86 -31.58
CA ASN A 27 8.23 5.85 -32.49
C ASN A 27 9.05 4.74 -31.79
N ILE A 28 8.63 4.38 -30.58
CA ILE A 28 9.35 3.48 -29.68
C ILE A 28 9.15 2.02 -30.10
N LYS A 29 10.24 1.29 -30.30
CA LYS A 29 10.23 -0.15 -30.62
C LYS A 29 10.60 -0.98 -29.40
N ASN A 30 11.68 -0.58 -28.74
CA ASN A 30 12.23 -1.27 -27.57
C ASN A 30 12.11 -0.42 -26.31
N ILE A 31 12.44 -1.01 -25.17
CA ILE A 31 12.33 -0.32 -23.88
C ILE A 31 13.38 0.78 -23.78
N GLU A 32 14.56 0.57 -24.36
CA GLU A 32 15.68 1.51 -24.33
C GLU A 32 15.37 2.83 -25.06
N ASP A 33 14.48 2.80 -26.06
CA ASP A 33 14.07 3.99 -26.81
C ASP A 33 13.27 4.99 -25.93
N LEU A 34 12.79 4.57 -24.75
CA LEU A 34 12.15 5.45 -23.78
C LEU A 34 13.15 6.41 -23.09
N ILE A 35 14.46 6.12 -23.14
CA ILE A 35 15.49 6.95 -22.51
C ILE A 35 15.50 8.34 -23.15
N GLY A 36 15.49 9.37 -22.31
CA GLY A 36 15.47 10.77 -22.74
C GLY A 36 14.06 11.37 -22.86
N HIS A 37 13.01 10.55 -22.94
CA HIS A 37 11.64 11.06 -22.93
C HIS A 37 11.23 11.57 -21.53
N ILE A 38 10.32 12.54 -21.53
CA ILE A 38 9.85 13.20 -20.31
C ILE A 38 8.60 12.47 -19.80
N VAL A 39 8.62 12.21 -18.50
CA VAL A 39 7.50 11.72 -17.71
C VAL A 39 7.06 12.78 -16.72
N VAL A 40 5.80 12.70 -16.31
CA VAL A 40 5.23 13.51 -15.23
C VAL A 40 4.96 12.58 -14.07
N GLY A 41 5.62 12.83 -12.95
CA GLY A 41 5.30 12.20 -11.68
C GLY A 41 4.26 12.99 -10.93
N LEU A 42 3.26 12.31 -10.40
CA LEU A 42 2.16 12.90 -9.65
C LEU A 42 1.86 12.04 -8.43
N ALA A 43 2.00 12.65 -7.26
CA ALA A 43 1.66 11.99 -6.01
C ALA A 43 0.14 12.00 -5.80
N PRO A 44 -0.43 10.88 -5.31
CA PRO A 44 -1.72 10.88 -4.68
C PRO A 44 -1.91 12.04 -3.69
N HIS A 45 -3.13 12.56 -3.64
CA HIS A 45 -3.56 13.73 -2.89
C HIS A 45 -2.85 15.04 -3.27
N THR A 46 -2.28 15.12 -4.47
CA THR A 46 -1.69 16.36 -5.00
C THR A 46 -2.23 16.69 -6.40
N SER A 47 -2.03 17.94 -6.82
CA SER A 47 -2.45 18.43 -8.14
C SER A 47 -1.31 19.07 -8.95
N ALA A 48 -0.08 19.00 -8.43
CA ALA A 48 1.12 19.51 -9.07
C ALA A 48 1.99 18.32 -9.51
N GLY A 49 2.05 18.10 -10.82
CA GLY A 49 2.94 17.11 -11.41
C GLY A 49 4.36 17.66 -11.55
N VAL A 50 5.37 16.82 -11.37
CA VAL A 50 6.78 17.18 -11.55
C VAL A 50 7.31 16.47 -12.78
N ALA A 51 7.87 17.22 -13.72
CA ALA A 51 8.48 16.65 -14.91
C ALA A 51 9.85 16.04 -14.59
N ALA A 52 10.11 14.84 -15.11
CA ALA A 52 11.40 14.17 -15.02
C ALA A 52 11.76 13.49 -16.33
N ARG A 53 13.05 13.27 -16.54
CA ARG A 53 13.58 12.57 -17.71
C ARG A 53 13.93 11.13 -17.35
N ILE A 54 13.52 10.19 -18.20
CA ILE A 54 13.94 8.79 -18.06
C ILE A 54 15.42 8.68 -18.43
N ILE A 55 16.23 8.07 -17.55
CA ILE A 55 17.68 7.88 -17.78
C ILE A 55 18.09 6.40 -17.86
N GLY A 56 17.23 5.47 -17.47
CA GLY A 56 17.53 4.05 -17.45
C GLY A 56 16.44 3.23 -16.78
N PHE A 57 16.68 1.92 -16.68
CA PHE A 57 15.73 0.95 -16.14
C PHE A 57 16.43 0.00 -15.16
N THR A 58 15.63 -0.52 -14.23
CA THR A 58 16.05 -1.52 -13.25
C THR A 58 14.98 -2.61 -13.15
N ASP A 59 15.37 -3.82 -12.77
CA ASP A 59 14.43 -4.93 -12.59
C ASP A 59 13.62 -4.84 -11.28
N ALA A 60 14.05 -3.98 -10.35
CA ALA A 60 13.33 -3.74 -9.11
C ALA A 60 11.96 -3.09 -9.36
N GLN A 61 10.94 -3.49 -8.58
CA GLN A 61 9.59 -2.91 -8.61
C GLN A 61 9.49 -1.57 -7.86
N VAL A 62 10.48 -0.69 -8.02
CA VAL A 62 10.57 0.60 -7.33
C VAL A 62 10.98 1.68 -8.33
N CYS A 63 10.49 2.90 -8.14
CA CYS A 63 10.94 4.05 -8.91
C CYS A 63 12.12 4.72 -8.20
N PHE A 64 13.31 4.67 -8.80
CA PHE A 64 14.46 5.44 -8.33
C PHE A 64 14.47 6.82 -8.96
N ALA A 65 14.59 7.84 -8.13
CA ALA A 65 14.85 9.20 -8.57
C ALA A 65 15.62 9.96 -7.48
N HIS A 66 16.12 11.14 -7.85
CA HIS A 66 16.75 12.04 -6.89
C HIS A 66 15.76 12.37 -5.74
N PRO A 67 16.20 12.46 -4.47
CA PRO A 67 15.30 12.75 -3.34
C PRO A 67 14.47 14.03 -3.53
N PHE A 68 15.05 15.07 -4.14
CA PHE A 68 14.31 16.29 -4.48
C PHE A 68 13.14 16.06 -5.43
N TYR A 69 13.22 15.09 -6.34
CA TYR A 69 12.10 14.75 -7.21
C TYR A 69 10.96 14.14 -6.41
N HIS A 70 11.25 13.27 -5.43
CA HIS A 70 10.21 12.72 -4.54
C HIS A 70 9.64 13.79 -3.60
N ALA A 71 10.49 14.60 -2.98
CA ALA A 71 10.08 15.68 -2.08
C ALA A 71 9.29 16.80 -2.80
N ALA A 72 9.62 17.12 -4.06
CA ALA A 72 8.88 18.09 -4.86
C ALA A 72 7.43 17.67 -5.13
N LYS A 73 7.16 16.36 -5.14
CA LYS A 73 5.81 15.80 -5.22
C LYS A 73 5.15 15.62 -3.85
N ARG A 74 5.78 16.11 -2.76
CA ARG A 74 5.32 15.95 -1.38
C ARG A 74 5.21 14.49 -0.95
N ARG A 75 6.25 13.69 -1.25
CA ARG A 75 6.38 12.30 -0.80
C ARG A 75 7.41 12.16 0.30
N ASN A 76 7.07 11.37 1.33
CA ASN A 76 7.91 11.13 2.50
C ASN A 76 8.79 9.87 2.34
N CYS A 77 8.67 9.15 1.23
CA CYS A 77 9.47 7.96 0.91
C CYS A 77 9.49 6.86 2.01
N ASP A 78 8.47 6.80 2.87
CA ASP A 78 8.30 5.82 3.96
C ASP A 78 7.44 4.61 3.56
N GLY A 79 7.30 4.37 2.24
CA GLY A 79 6.44 3.35 1.65
C GLY A 79 5.38 3.90 0.69
N ASP A 80 5.43 5.20 0.42
CA ASP A 80 4.53 5.89 -0.50
C ASP A 80 4.60 5.40 -1.95
N GLU A 81 3.44 5.32 -2.60
CA GLU A 81 3.29 5.01 -4.03
C GLU A 81 3.18 6.29 -4.86
N ASP A 82 3.61 6.25 -6.12
CA ASP A 82 3.61 7.42 -7.00
C ASP A 82 3.04 7.11 -8.38
N GLY A 83 2.33 8.06 -8.97
CA GLY A 83 1.81 7.95 -10.33
C GLY A 83 2.82 8.50 -11.34
N LEU A 84 3.09 7.75 -12.41
CA LEU A 84 3.93 8.21 -13.52
C LEU A 84 3.16 8.16 -14.83
N MET A 85 3.20 9.25 -15.58
CA MET A 85 2.54 9.38 -16.88
C MET A 85 3.55 9.88 -17.92
N LEU A 86 3.36 9.53 -19.20
CA LEU A 86 4.15 10.13 -20.27
C LEU A 86 3.67 11.58 -20.48
N LEU A 87 4.62 12.52 -20.69
CA LEU A 87 4.26 13.94 -20.83
C LEU A 87 3.25 14.19 -21.96
N MET A 88 3.47 13.60 -23.12
CA MET A 88 2.58 13.81 -24.28
C MET A 88 1.17 13.23 -24.04
N ASP A 89 1.08 12.14 -23.27
CA ASP A 89 -0.20 11.55 -22.87
C ASP A 89 -0.98 12.49 -21.94
N ALA A 90 -0.30 13.03 -20.92
CA ALA A 90 -0.90 14.03 -20.04
C ALA A 90 -1.35 15.29 -20.79
N LEU A 91 -0.60 15.75 -21.80
CA LEU A 91 -0.95 16.95 -22.57
C LEU A 91 -2.14 16.74 -23.53
N LEU A 92 -2.22 15.58 -24.19
CA LEU A 92 -3.26 15.32 -25.19
C LEU A 92 -4.60 14.87 -24.56
N ASN A 93 -4.53 14.06 -23.50
CA ASN A 93 -5.69 13.34 -22.99
C ASN A 93 -6.26 13.93 -21.70
N PHE A 94 -5.62 14.95 -21.12
CA PHE A 94 -6.16 15.67 -19.98
C PHE A 94 -7.08 16.81 -20.42
N SER A 95 -8.23 16.94 -19.75
CA SER A 95 -9.12 18.09 -19.89
C SER A 95 -9.89 18.33 -18.60
N HIS A 96 -10.06 19.60 -18.24
CA HIS A 96 -10.90 20.00 -17.10
C HIS A 96 -12.36 19.52 -17.23
N ALA A 97 -12.84 19.26 -18.45
CA ALA A 97 -14.20 18.76 -18.68
C ALA A 97 -14.43 17.34 -18.14
N TYR A 98 -13.37 16.56 -17.90
CA TYR A 98 -13.47 15.21 -17.32
C TYR A 98 -13.35 15.20 -15.79
N VAL A 99 -13.07 16.35 -15.18
CA VAL A 99 -12.83 16.47 -13.74
C VAL A 99 -14.18 16.46 -13.02
N PRO A 100 -14.40 15.57 -12.04
CA PRO A 100 -15.69 15.49 -11.36
C PRO A 100 -15.90 16.70 -10.44
N ASP A 101 -17.09 17.32 -10.54
CA ASP A 101 -17.49 18.49 -9.74
C ASP A 101 -17.69 18.22 -8.23
N LYS A 102 -17.44 16.99 -7.77
CA LYS A 102 -17.60 16.60 -6.36
C LYS A 102 -16.35 16.94 -5.55
N ARG A 103 -16.52 17.12 -4.23
CA ARG A 103 -15.41 17.35 -3.29
C ARG A 103 -14.34 16.26 -3.44
N GLY A 104 -13.09 16.68 -3.60
CA GLY A 104 -11.94 15.79 -3.82
C GLY A 104 -11.68 15.44 -5.30
N GLY A 105 -12.53 15.88 -6.23
CA GLY A 105 -12.38 15.58 -7.66
C GLY A 105 -11.17 16.22 -8.34
N GLN A 106 -10.61 17.28 -7.75
CA GLN A 106 -9.43 17.99 -8.28
C GLN A 106 -8.10 17.42 -7.78
N MET A 107 -8.14 16.46 -6.86
CA MET A 107 -6.95 15.75 -6.38
C MET A 107 -6.56 14.68 -7.39
N ASP A 108 -5.29 14.30 -7.44
CA ASP A 108 -4.76 13.24 -8.31
C ASP A 108 -4.79 13.59 -9.81
N LEU A 109 -4.79 14.90 -10.12
CA LEU A 109 -4.79 15.40 -11.49
C LEU A 109 -3.62 16.36 -11.72
N PRO A 110 -2.90 16.27 -12.85
CA PRO A 110 -1.77 17.15 -13.14
C PRO A 110 -2.24 18.54 -13.59
N LEU A 111 -2.84 19.32 -12.69
CA LEU A 111 -3.36 20.68 -12.96
C LEU A 111 -2.22 21.67 -13.25
N ILE A 112 -1.12 21.52 -12.53
CA ILE A 112 0.08 22.34 -12.68
C ILE A 112 1.26 21.40 -12.94
N LEU A 113 2.17 21.82 -13.82
CA LEU A 113 3.36 21.04 -14.15
C LEU A 113 4.62 21.84 -13.80
N THR A 114 5.38 21.32 -12.85
CA THR A 114 6.65 21.87 -12.40
C THR A 114 7.78 21.30 -13.26
N THR A 115 8.47 22.16 -14.01
CA THR A 115 9.57 21.78 -14.90
C THR A 115 10.94 21.89 -14.27
N ARG A 116 11.06 22.66 -13.18
CA ARG A 116 12.30 22.90 -12.43
C ARG A 116 12.03 22.73 -10.96
N ILE A 117 12.91 22.00 -10.28
CA ILE A 117 12.79 21.76 -8.86
C ILE A 117 13.71 22.75 -8.16
N ASP A 118 13.14 23.64 -7.34
CA ASP A 118 13.89 24.46 -6.41
C ASP A 118 13.96 23.75 -5.04
N PRO A 119 15.17 23.35 -4.57
CA PRO A 119 15.33 22.74 -3.26
C PRO A 119 14.84 23.58 -2.09
N ALA A 120 14.68 24.90 -2.24
CA ALA A 120 14.10 25.75 -1.20
C ALA A 120 12.58 25.53 -1.01
N GLU A 121 11.88 25.09 -2.07
CA GLU A 121 10.42 24.92 -2.07
C GLU A 121 9.96 23.48 -1.82
N VAL A 122 10.87 22.51 -1.86
CA VAL A 122 10.56 21.10 -1.59
C VAL A 122 10.34 20.84 -0.10
N ASP A 123 9.80 19.66 0.20
CA ASP A 123 9.57 19.23 1.58
C ASP A 123 10.86 19.24 2.44
N LYS A 124 10.70 19.58 3.72
CA LYS A 124 11.77 19.72 4.70
C LYS A 124 12.47 18.39 5.00
N GLU A 125 11.84 17.25 4.75
CA GLU A 125 12.48 15.95 4.91
C GLU A 125 13.74 15.83 4.05
N ALA A 126 13.70 16.32 2.81
CA ALA A 126 14.86 16.33 1.94
C ALA A 126 15.97 17.28 2.41
N HIS A 127 15.65 18.27 3.26
CA HIS A 127 16.64 19.20 3.82
C HIS A 127 17.51 18.55 4.90
N ASN A 128 17.06 17.42 5.46
CA ASN A 128 17.76 16.69 6.52
C ASN A 128 18.66 15.56 5.98
N LEU A 129 18.89 15.50 4.67
CA LEU A 129 19.78 14.51 4.06
C LEU A 129 21.25 14.88 4.31
N ASP A 130 22.01 13.91 4.83
CA ASP A 130 23.46 14.00 4.97
C ASP A 130 24.17 13.78 3.63
N LEU A 131 25.14 14.64 3.33
CA LEU A 131 25.88 14.62 2.06
C LEU A 131 27.36 14.26 2.21
N LEU A 132 27.79 13.90 3.43
CA LEU A 132 29.18 13.53 3.71
C LEU A 132 29.52 12.14 3.13
N PRO A 133 30.66 11.99 2.45
CA PRO A 133 31.13 10.67 1.99
C PRO A 133 31.60 9.78 3.15
N ARG A 134 32.01 10.37 4.28
CA ARG A 134 32.38 9.66 5.50
C ARG A 134 32.05 10.53 6.70
N TYR A 135 31.42 9.94 7.70
CA TYR A 135 31.15 10.66 8.94
C TYR A 135 32.43 10.93 9.76
N PRO A 136 32.52 12.09 10.41
CA PRO A 136 33.68 12.48 11.21
C PRO A 136 33.78 11.67 12.50
N LEU A 137 34.99 11.54 13.05
CA LEU A 137 35.23 10.83 14.32
C LEU A 137 34.43 11.43 15.49
N GLU A 138 34.25 12.75 15.47
CA GLU A 138 33.52 13.48 16.51
C GLU A 138 32.06 13.03 16.61
N PHE A 139 31.41 12.78 15.47
CA PHE A 139 30.06 12.22 15.43
C PHE A 139 29.98 10.88 16.17
N TYR A 140 30.89 9.95 15.87
CA TYR A 140 30.94 8.64 16.54
C TYR A 140 31.24 8.73 18.05
N LYS A 141 31.99 9.75 18.49
CA LYS A 141 32.25 9.99 19.92
C LYS A 141 31.07 10.65 20.62
N ALA A 142 30.25 11.41 19.90
CA ALA A 142 29.05 12.04 20.46
C ALA A 142 27.92 11.03 20.65
N THR A 143 27.81 10.02 19.79
CA THR A 143 26.79 8.98 19.92
C THR A 143 26.96 8.13 21.19
N THR A 144 28.19 7.92 21.67
CA THR A 144 28.42 7.20 22.94
C THR A 144 27.94 7.97 24.17
N LYS A 145 27.77 9.30 24.03
CA LYS A 145 27.23 10.18 25.07
C LYS A 145 25.72 10.43 24.94
N TYR A 146 25.07 9.84 23.93
CA TYR A 146 23.65 10.07 23.63
C TYR A 146 23.30 11.55 23.43
N GLU A 147 24.21 12.31 22.80
CA GLU A 147 23.94 13.73 22.50
C GLU A 147 22.79 13.89 21.51
N HIS A 148 22.04 14.98 21.66
CA HIS A 148 20.91 15.29 20.77
C HIS A 148 21.42 15.65 19.36
N PRO A 149 20.80 15.14 18.27
CA PRO A 149 21.30 15.33 16.89
C PRO A 149 21.48 16.80 16.49
N LYS A 150 20.61 17.69 16.98
CA LYS A 150 20.71 19.16 16.76
C LYS A 150 22.06 19.76 17.16
N ASN A 151 22.76 19.21 18.15
CA ASN A 151 24.06 19.72 18.58
C ASN A 151 25.16 19.40 17.55
N LEU A 152 24.95 18.37 16.73
CA LEU A 152 25.91 17.86 15.76
C LEU A 152 25.65 18.39 14.34
N GLU A 153 24.52 19.07 14.10
CA GLU A 153 24.15 19.65 12.79
C GLU A 153 25.23 20.54 12.20
N LYS A 154 26.04 21.22 13.02
CA LYS A 154 27.14 22.08 12.55
C LYS A 154 28.33 21.31 11.99
N ILE A 155 28.53 20.10 12.48
CA ILE A 155 29.63 19.21 12.09
C ILE A 155 29.21 18.39 10.86
N MET A 156 27.90 18.13 10.72
CA MET A 156 27.31 17.41 9.61
C MET A 156 27.06 18.35 8.42
N ASP A 157 27.21 17.83 7.21
CA ASP A 157 26.90 18.56 5.98
C ASP A 157 25.54 18.10 5.46
N MET A 158 24.51 18.87 5.78
CA MET A 158 23.12 18.60 5.40
C MET A 158 22.71 19.44 4.17
N VAL A 159 21.70 18.99 3.43
CA VAL A 159 21.12 19.80 2.33
C VAL A 159 20.70 21.20 2.79
N SER A 160 20.15 21.33 4.00
CA SER A 160 19.73 22.62 4.57
C SER A 160 20.83 23.69 4.61
N SER A 161 22.10 23.30 4.79
CA SER A 161 23.23 24.23 4.87
C SER A 161 23.66 24.76 3.50
N ARG A 162 23.27 24.08 2.42
CA ARG A 162 23.66 24.40 1.03
C ARG A 162 22.59 25.15 0.24
N LEU A 163 21.40 25.34 0.81
CA LEU A 163 20.29 26.04 0.15
C LEU A 163 20.69 27.46 -0.29
N GLY A 164 20.31 27.85 -1.50
CA GLY A 164 20.63 29.16 -2.07
C GLY A 164 22.05 29.28 -2.65
N THR A 165 22.86 28.22 -2.56
CA THR A 165 24.16 28.14 -3.24
C THR A 165 24.11 27.19 -4.44
N PRO A 166 25.04 27.29 -5.42
CA PRO A 166 25.11 26.33 -6.54
C PRO A 166 25.29 24.87 -6.08
N PHE A 167 25.89 24.65 -4.90
CA PHE A 167 26.09 23.34 -4.31
C PHE A 167 24.79 22.64 -3.89
N GLN A 168 23.64 23.30 -3.99
CA GLN A 168 22.34 22.65 -3.76
C GLN A 168 22.04 21.54 -4.77
N TYR A 169 22.64 21.56 -5.97
CA TYR A 169 22.45 20.51 -6.99
C TYR A 169 23.68 19.61 -7.21
N GLU A 170 24.81 19.94 -6.59
CA GLU A 170 26.10 19.33 -6.89
C GLU A 170 26.78 18.76 -5.64
N ASN A 171 27.75 17.86 -5.83
CA ASN A 171 28.58 17.29 -4.75
C ASN A 171 27.79 16.58 -3.64
N PHE A 172 26.85 15.73 -4.02
CA PHE A 172 26.15 14.83 -3.11
C PHE A 172 27.04 13.62 -2.84
N GLY A 173 27.51 13.46 -1.61
CA GLY A 173 28.22 12.28 -1.15
C GLY A 173 27.28 11.23 -0.56
N PHE A 174 27.78 10.01 -0.43
CA PHE A 174 27.12 8.92 0.27
C PHE A 174 28.17 8.04 0.95
N THR A 175 27.80 7.37 2.03
CA THR A 175 28.76 6.68 2.91
C THR A 175 29.06 5.24 2.50
N HIS A 176 28.08 4.54 1.92
CA HIS A 176 28.18 3.12 1.61
C HIS A 176 27.92 2.87 0.12
N ASN A 177 28.88 2.24 -0.54
CA ASN A 177 28.71 1.78 -1.92
C ASN A 177 27.83 0.52 -1.97
N THR A 178 27.00 0.43 -3.00
CA THR A 178 26.29 -0.80 -3.37
C THR A 178 26.82 -1.30 -4.71
N ALA A 179 26.92 -2.63 -4.87
CA ALA A 179 27.38 -3.21 -6.13
C ALA A 179 26.33 -3.08 -7.25
N ASP A 180 25.06 -3.22 -6.89
CA ASP A 180 23.91 -3.05 -7.76
C ASP A 180 22.72 -2.60 -6.90
N ILE A 181 22.04 -1.55 -7.36
CA ILE A 181 20.89 -0.93 -6.69
C ILE A 181 19.67 -1.86 -6.72
N SER A 182 19.58 -2.73 -7.72
CA SER A 182 18.47 -3.66 -7.92
C SER A 182 18.72 -5.05 -7.34
N ARG A 183 19.86 -5.26 -6.66
CA ARG A 183 20.25 -6.54 -6.09
C ARG A 183 19.34 -6.93 -4.94
N GLY A 184 18.40 -7.83 -5.21
CA GLY A 184 17.48 -8.36 -4.22
C GLY A 184 16.36 -9.20 -4.85
N PRO A 185 15.48 -9.80 -4.04
CA PRO A 185 14.30 -10.47 -4.57
C PRO A 185 13.38 -9.45 -5.26
N PRO A 186 12.97 -9.66 -6.53
CA PRO A 186 12.24 -8.66 -7.31
C PRO A 186 10.79 -8.44 -6.82
N ALA A 187 10.25 -9.40 -6.08
CA ALA A 187 8.92 -9.31 -5.49
C ALA A 187 8.92 -9.89 -4.08
N SER A 188 8.09 -9.32 -3.21
CA SER A 188 7.91 -9.84 -1.86
C SER A 188 7.20 -11.20 -1.87
N ALA A 189 7.62 -12.11 -0.98
CA ALA A 189 6.96 -13.39 -0.78
C ALA A 189 5.48 -13.22 -0.36
N TYR A 190 5.11 -12.08 0.20
CA TYR A 190 3.71 -11.76 0.54
C TYR A 190 2.78 -11.76 -0.69
N LYS A 191 3.27 -11.35 -1.87
CA LYS A 191 2.48 -11.34 -3.12
C LYS A 191 2.30 -12.74 -3.71
N THR A 192 3.20 -13.68 -3.44
CA THR A 192 3.13 -15.05 -4.00
C THR A 192 2.17 -15.94 -3.20
N LEU A 193 2.01 -15.68 -1.91
CA LEU A 193 1.07 -16.41 -1.04
C LEU A 193 -0.38 -15.96 -1.29
N LYS A 194 -1.24 -16.88 -1.69
CA LYS A 194 -2.64 -16.58 -2.05
C LYS A 194 -3.57 -16.54 -0.83
N THR A 195 -3.42 -17.48 0.09
CA THR A 195 -4.36 -17.61 1.22
C THR A 195 -3.84 -16.87 2.46
N MET A 196 -4.77 -16.41 3.31
CA MET A 196 -4.41 -15.77 4.58
C MET A 196 -3.75 -16.74 5.55
N THR A 197 -4.16 -18.01 5.53
CA THR A 197 -3.55 -19.08 6.35
C THR A 197 -2.09 -19.27 5.97
N ASP A 198 -1.76 -19.30 4.68
CA ASP A 198 -0.38 -19.45 4.24
C ASP A 198 0.47 -18.23 4.62
N LYS A 199 -0.08 -17.01 4.46
CA LYS A 199 0.58 -15.77 4.88
C LYS A 199 0.89 -15.76 6.38
N MET A 200 -0.07 -16.15 7.20
CA MET A 200 0.10 -16.21 8.65
C MET A 200 1.11 -17.29 9.04
N ASN A 201 1.02 -18.49 8.47
CA ASN A 201 1.97 -19.57 8.73
C ASN A 201 3.38 -19.17 8.32
N ALA A 202 3.55 -18.50 7.18
CA ALA A 202 4.83 -17.96 6.74
C ALA A 202 5.38 -16.91 7.73
N GLN A 203 4.55 -15.97 8.17
CA GLN A 203 4.91 -14.96 9.17
C GLN A 203 5.39 -15.61 10.48
N LEU A 204 4.66 -16.59 11.00
CA LEU A 204 5.02 -17.27 12.24
C LEU A 204 6.24 -18.18 12.08
N SER A 205 6.40 -18.82 10.92
CA SER A 205 7.60 -19.59 10.61
C SER A 205 8.85 -18.71 10.51
N LEU A 206 8.67 -17.44 10.14
CA LEU A 206 9.75 -16.45 10.11
C LEU A 206 10.07 -15.98 11.53
N ALA A 207 9.05 -15.71 12.36
CA ALA A 207 9.24 -15.41 13.77
C ALA A 207 10.05 -16.51 14.48
N ALA A 208 9.75 -17.78 14.18
CA ALA A 208 10.47 -18.92 14.75
C ALA A 208 11.94 -19.06 14.34
N LYS A 209 12.35 -18.36 13.28
CA LYS A 209 13.74 -18.35 12.80
C LYS A 209 14.53 -17.17 13.33
N ILE A 210 13.87 -16.13 13.83
CA ILE A 210 14.51 -14.88 14.22
C ILE A 210 14.62 -14.84 15.75
N GLU A 211 15.86 -14.79 16.25
CA GLU A 211 16.13 -14.73 17.69
C GLU A 211 15.59 -13.47 18.37
N ALA A 212 15.55 -12.35 17.65
CA ALA A 212 15.04 -11.08 18.16
C ALA A 212 13.50 -11.01 18.30
N VAL A 213 12.76 -12.06 17.92
CA VAL A 213 11.29 -12.06 17.87
C VAL A 213 10.73 -13.17 18.75
N ASP A 214 9.89 -12.81 19.71
CA ASP A 214 9.14 -13.77 20.50
C ASP A 214 7.89 -14.23 19.72
N GLU A 215 7.88 -15.52 19.34
CA GLU A 215 6.79 -16.16 18.61
C GLU A 215 5.44 -16.07 19.33
N ALA A 216 5.43 -16.26 20.66
CA ALA A 216 4.22 -16.29 21.47
C ALA A 216 3.61 -14.88 21.58
N ASP A 217 4.45 -13.86 21.76
CA ASP A 217 4.02 -12.46 21.78
C ASP A 217 3.45 -12.03 20.43
N VAL A 218 4.10 -12.40 19.31
CA VAL A 218 3.60 -12.10 17.96
C VAL A 218 2.24 -12.75 17.72
N ALA A 219 2.10 -14.05 18.04
CA ALA A 219 0.84 -14.76 17.87
C ALA A 219 -0.27 -14.16 18.75
N CYS A 220 0.04 -13.78 19.99
CA CYS A 220 -0.88 -13.10 20.89
C CYS A 220 -1.36 -11.75 20.30
N LYS A 221 -0.43 -10.91 19.84
CA LYS A 221 -0.75 -9.60 19.25
C LYS A 221 -1.60 -9.72 17.98
N VAL A 222 -1.35 -10.73 17.14
CA VAL A 222 -2.16 -10.99 15.94
C VAL A 222 -3.61 -11.33 16.34
N ILE A 223 -3.79 -12.19 17.34
CA ILE A 223 -5.11 -12.56 17.84
C ILE A 223 -5.85 -11.35 18.41
N GLU A 224 -5.20 -10.58 19.28
CA GLU A 224 -5.84 -9.47 19.99
C GLU A 224 -6.14 -8.25 19.12
N ARG A 225 -5.24 -7.91 18.19
CA ARG A 225 -5.37 -6.70 17.38
C ARG A 225 -6.07 -6.92 16.05
N HIS A 226 -6.03 -8.14 15.50
CA HIS A 226 -6.62 -8.42 14.19
C HIS A 226 -7.80 -9.38 14.29
N PHE A 227 -7.60 -10.61 14.78
CA PHE A 227 -8.64 -11.65 14.66
C PHE A 227 -9.83 -11.43 15.59
N LEU A 228 -9.59 -11.15 16.87
CA LEU A 228 -10.68 -10.93 17.83
C LEU A 228 -11.54 -9.70 17.47
N PRO A 229 -10.97 -8.53 17.12
CA PRO A 229 -11.75 -7.39 16.65
C PRO A 229 -12.59 -7.72 15.41
N ASP A 230 -12.03 -8.44 14.43
CA ASP A 230 -12.76 -8.83 13.21
C ASP A 230 -13.90 -9.80 13.49
N ILE A 231 -13.66 -10.83 14.31
CA ILE A 231 -14.70 -11.82 14.65
C ILE A 231 -15.83 -11.14 15.42
N LEU A 232 -15.52 -10.35 16.44
CA LEU A 232 -16.51 -9.65 17.26
C LEU A 232 -17.24 -8.56 16.45
N GLY A 233 -16.53 -7.85 15.58
CA GLY A 233 -17.10 -6.85 14.68
C GLY A 233 -18.10 -7.48 13.71
N ASN A 234 -17.71 -8.56 13.04
CA ASN A 234 -18.57 -9.29 12.12
C ASN A 234 -19.77 -9.94 12.82
N LEU A 235 -19.58 -10.48 14.03
CA LEU A 235 -20.67 -11.05 14.84
C LEU A 235 -21.70 -9.97 15.22
N ARG A 236 -21.24 -8.81 15.72
CA ARG A 236 -22.12 -7.66 16.01
C ARG A 236 -22.84 -7.16 14.76
N ALA A 237 -22.14 -7.09 13.63
CA ALA A 237 -22.72 -6.70 12.34
C ALA A 237 -23.78 -7.70 11.87
N PHE A 238 -23.52 -9.00 12.01
CA PHE A 238 -24.45 -10.07 11.64
C PHE A 238 -25.78 -9.98 12.41
N SER A 239 -25.74 -9.71 13.73
CA SER A 239 -26.96 -9.55 14.53
C SER A 239 -27.78 -8.29 14.18
N LYS A 240 -27.14 -7.26 13.59
CA LYS A 240 -27.77 -5.96 13.26
C LYS A 240 -27.95 -5.76 11.75
N GLN A 241 -27.65 -6.76 10.94
CA GLN A 241 -27.52 -6.57 9.50
C GLN A 241 -28.85 -6.23 8.82
N SER A 242 -28.72 -5.51 7.69
CA SER A 242 -29.82 -5.29 6.77
C SER A 242 -29.80 -6.37 5.68
N VAL A 243 -30.90 -6.49 4.95
CA VAL A 243 -31.06 -7.49 3.90
C VAL A 243 -31.23 -6.79 2.57
N ARG A 244 -30.46 -7.22 1.57
CA ARG A 244 -30.44 -6.60 0.24
C ARG A 244 -31.03 -7.55 -0.78
N CYS A 245 -31.77 -7.00 -1.74
CA CYS A 245 -32.09 -7.72 -2.96
C CYS A 245 -30.99 -7.47 -4.00
N PRO A 246 -30.33 -8.51 -4.54
CA PRO A 246 -29.25 -8.35 -5.53
C PRO A 246 -29.75 -7.82 -6.88
N ILE A 247 -31.03 -8.03 -7.21
CA ILE A 247 -31.60 -7.61 -8.51
C ILE A 247 -31.91 -6.10 -8.51
N CYS A 248 -32.64 -5.61 -7.51
CA CYS A 248 -33.08 -4.21 -7.46
C CYS A 248 -32.29 -3.33 -6.49
N ASN A 249 -31.29 -3.89 -5.80
CA ASN A 249 -30.45 -3.21 -4.80
C ASN A 249 -31.22 -2.50 -3.67
N THR A 250 -32.50 -2.83 -3.47
CA THR A 250 -33.28 -2.28 -2.38
C THR A 250 -32.85 -2.92 -1.07
N VAL A 251 -32.59 -2.08 -0.07
CA VAL A 251 -32.13 -2.48 1.27
C VAL A 251 -33.31 -2.44 2.23
N TYR A 252 -33.54 -3.55 2.92
CA TYR A 252 -34.57 -3.68 3.94
C TYR A 252 -33.94 -3.84 5.32
N ARG A 253 -34.44 -3.10 6.31
CA ARG A 253 -33.99 -3.26 7.71
C ARG A 253 -34.38 -4.61 8.31
N ARG A 254 -35.47 -5.21 7.84
CA ARG A 254 -35.99 -6.52 8.28
C ARG A 254 -36.47 -7.31 7.06
N ILE A 255 -36.41 -8.63 7.14
CA ILE A 255 -36.92 -9.51 6.08
C ILE A 255 -38.45 -9.30 5.98
N PRO A 256 -38.99 -8.95 4.80
CA PRO A 256 -40.43 -8.93 4.57
C PRO A 256 -41.05 -10.30 4.87
N LEU A 257 -42.25 -10.33 5.47
CA LEU A 257 -42.92 -11.58 5.87
C LEU A 257 -43.16 -12.55 4.69
N LYS A 258 -43.25 -12.04 3.47
CA LYS A 258 -43.36 -12.86 2.24
C LYS A 258 -42.07 -13.59 1.86
N GLY A 259 -40.93 -13.30 2.52
CA GLY A 259 -39.62 -13.89 2.22
C GLY A 259 -38.95 -13.41 0.92
N VAL A 260 -39.70 -12.70 0.06
CA VAL A 260 -39.23 -12.16 -1.22
C VAL A 260 -39.16 -10.64 -1.22
N CYS A 261 -38.37 -10.07 -2.14
CA CYS A 261 -38.33 -8.62 -2.35
C CYS A 261 -39.70 -8.07 -2.77
N THR A 262 -40.14 -6.99 -2.11
CA THR A 262 -41.44 -6.35 -2.40
C THR A 262 -41.51 -5.67 -3.76
N LYS A 263 -40.36 -5.31 -4.37
CA LYS A 263 -40.32 -4.61 -5.66
C LYS A 263 -40.18 -5.54 -6.86
N CYS A 264 -39.31 -6.54 -6.79
CA CYS A 264 -38.96 -7.38 -7.94
C CYS A 264 -39.20 -8.87 -7.74
N GLY A 265 -39.76 -9.30 -6.59
CA GLY A 265 -40.00 -10.71 -6.28
C GLY A 265 -38.73 -11.56 -6.10
N GLY A 266 -37.55 -10.96 -6.19
CA GLY A 266 -36.26 -11.66 -6.08
C GLY A 266 -35.95 -12.14 -4.66
N ASN A 267 -35.07 -13.15 -4.57
CA ASN A 267 -34.56 -13.65 -3.31
C ASN A 267 -33.73 -12.59 -2.59
N LEU A 268 -33.84 -12.59 -1.28
CA LEU A 268 -33.15 -11.66 -0.40
C LEU A 268 -31.88 -12.32 0.15
N THR A 269 -30.78 -11.57 0.14
CA THR A 269 -29.48 -12.05 0.62
C THR A 269 -29.03 -11.25 1.83
N LEU A 270 -28.49 -11.95 2.83
CA LEU A 270 -27.79 -11.34 3.96
C LEU A 270 -26.53 -10.63 3.48
N THR A 271 -26.20 -9.49 4.10
CA THR A 271 -24.98 -8.74 3.78
C THR A 271 -23.73 -9.36 4.41
N VAL A 272 -23.89 -10.01 5.57
CA VAL A 272 -22.81 -10.71 6.29
C VAL A 272 -23.20 -12.18 6.39
N HIS A 273 -22.31 -13.06 5.95
CA HIS A 273 -22.52 -14.50 5.96
C HIS A 273 -21.83 -15.16 7.16
N GLU A 274 -22.37 -16.26 7.65
CA GLU A 274 -21.78 -17.04 8.76
C GLU A 274 -20.32 -17.45 8.49
N ARG A 275 -20.01 -17.81 7.24
CA ARG A 275 -18.67 -18.27 6.83
C ARG A 275 -17.58 -17.22 7.06
N SER A 276 -17.91 -15.92 6.96
CA SER A 276 -16.90 -14.87 7.19
C SER A 276 -16.52 -14.77 8.66
N ILE A 277 -17.42 -15.12 9.58
CA ILE A 277 -17.16 -15.14 11.03
C ILE A 277 -16.34 -16.38 11.41
N LYS A 278 -16.70 -17.56 10.88
CA LYS A 278 -16.03 -18.83 11.21
C LYS A 278 -14.59 -18.94 10.71
N LYS A 279 -14.26 -18.30 9.57
CA LYS A 279 -12.94 -18.36 8.94
C LYS A 279 -11.78 -18.04 9.90
N TYR A 280 -11.91 -17.00 10.72
CA TYR A 280 -10.84 -16.57 11.63
C TYR A 280 -10.83 -17.34 12.95
N LEU A 281 -11.96 -17.93 13.34
CA LEU A 281 -12.06 -18.71 14.57
C LEU A 281 -11.20 -19.98 14.49
N GLU A 282 -11.31 -20.73 13.39
CA GLU A 282 -10.53 -21.95 13.17
C GLU A 282 -9.02 -21.68 13.21
N ILE A 283 -8.60 -20.58 12.59
CA ILE A 283 -7.20 -20.13 12.58
C ILE A 283 -6.75 -19.77 14.00
N SER A 284 -7.57 -19.03 14.74
CA SER A 284 -7.26 -18.61 16.11
C SER A 284 -7.08 -19.81 17.05
N LYS A 285 -7.87 -20.87 16.88
CA LYS A 285 -7.71 -22.11 17.66
C LYS A 285 -6.40 -22.83 17.37
N MET A 286 -6.07 -22.97 16.09
CA MET A 286 -4.80 -23.58 15.67
C MET A 286 -3.60 -22.85 16.28
N LEU A 287 -3.67 -21.51 16.42
CA LEU A 287 -2.64 -20.75 17.09
C LEU A 287 -2.56 -21.01 18.60
N THR A 288 -3.69 -21.13 19.29
CA THR A 288 -3.71 -21.45 20.73
C THR A 288 -3.18 -22.84 21.05
N GLU A 289 -3.32 -23.80 20.14
CA GLU A 289 -2.79 -25.15 20.33
C GLU A 289 -1.30 -25.24 20.04
N LYS A 290 -0.84 -24.50 19.03
CA LYS A 290 0.55 -24.55 18.56
C LYS A 290 1.50 -23.70 19.40
N TYR A 291 1.02 -22.58 19.92
CA TYR A 291 1.83 -21.61 20.68
C TYR A 291 1.35 -21.51 22.12
N ASN A 292 2.29 -21.38 23.05
CA ASN A 292 1.98 -21.20 24.46
C ASN A 292 1.53 -19.74 24.72
N LEU A 293 0.27 -19.46 24.40
CA LEU A 293 -0.33 -18.14 24.56
C LEU A 293 -0.81 -17.88 26.00
N PRO A 294 -0.92 -16.60 26.43
CA PRO A 294 -1.49 -16.27 27.72
C PRO A 294 -2.92 -16.81 27.89
N ASP A 295 -3.24 -17.29 29.09
CA ASP A 295 -4.55 -17.87 29.42
C ASP A 295 -5.71 -16.96 29.05
N TYR A 296 -5.55 -15.65 29.20
CA TYR A 296 -6.56 -14.65 28.84
C TYR A 296 -6.96 -14.73 27.36
N ALA A 297 -5.99 -14.81 26.44
CA ALA A 297 -6.25 -14.90 25.01
C ALA A 297 -6.97 -16.22 24.66
N CYS A 298 -6.51 -17.32 25.26
CA CYS A 298 -7.12 -18.65 25.12
C CYS A 298 -8.57 -18.68 25.61
N GLN A 299 -8.85 -18.13 26.79
CA GLN A 299 -10.21 -18.03 27.34
C GLN A 299 -11.11 -17.16 26.47
N ARG A 300 -10.59 -16.03 25.95
CA ARG A 300 -11.34 -15.11 25.11
C ARG A 300 -11.77 -15.74 23.79
N ILE A 301 -10.90 -16.52 23.15
CA ILE A 301 -11.25 -17.30 21.95
C ILE A 301 -12.34 -18.33 22.27
N LYS A 302 -12.22 -19.06 23.37
CA LYS A 302 -13.24 -20.04 23.81
C LYS A 302 -14.60 -19.39 24.09
N LEU A 303 -14.63 -18.17 24.65
CA LEU A 303 -15.87 -17.43 24.86
C LEU A 303 -16.51 -16.98 23.54
N VAL A 304 -15.70 -16.53 22.59
CA VAL A 304 -16.16 -16.13 21.26
C VAL A 304 -16.71 -17.34 20.49
N GLU A 305 -16.05 -18.49 20.58
CA GLU A 305 -16.53 -19.76 20.03
C GLU A 305 -17.92 -20.12 20.57
N LYS A 306 -18.09 -20.16 21.89
CA LYS A 306 -19.38 -20.45 22.52
C LYS A 306 -20.48 -19.47 22.08
N SER A 307 -20.12 -18.20 21.91
CA SER A 307 -21.04 -17.16 21.45
C SER A 307 -21.48 -17.40 19.99
N ILE A 308 -20.57 -17.83 19.12
CA ILE A 308 -20.86 -18.18 17.72
C ILE A 308 -21.74 -19.43 17.68
N GLU A 309 -21.39 -20.48 18.41
CA GLU A 309 -22.18 -21.71 18.47
C GLU A 309 -23.60 -21.44 18.97
N SER A 310 -23.76 -20.65 20.03
CA SER A 310 -25.09 -20.28 20.55
C SER A 310 -25.94 -19.46 19.56
N LEU A 311 -25.32 -18.69 18.65
CA LEU A 311 -26.05 -17.86 17.69
C LEU A 311 -26.49 -18.62 16.44
N PHE A 312 -25.69 -19.58 15.98
CA PHE A 312 -25.93 -20.30 14.72
C PHE A 312 -26.52 -21.69 14.93
N THR A 313 -26.29 -22.32 16.08
CA THR A 313 -26.82 -23.66 16.37
C THR A 313 -28.25 -23.50 16.82
N ASN A 314 -29.17 -23.99 16.00
CA ASN A 314 -30.57 -24.07 16.35
C ASN A 314 -30.78 -25.44 17.04
N ASP A 315 -31.11 -25.45 18.33
CA ASP A 315 -31.27 -26.70 19.12
C ASP A 315 -32.29 -27.69 18.52
N LYS A 316 -33.09 -27.26 17.55
CA LYS A 316 -34.08 -28.07 16.83
C LYS A 316 -33.53 -28.91 15.67
N VAL A 317 -32.32 -28.66 15.19
CA VAL A 317 -31.73 -29.41 14.06
C VAL A 317 -30.32 -29.88 14.44
N LYS A 318 -30.24 -31.07 15.05
CA LYS A 318 -28.97 -31.78 15.25
C LYS A 318 -28.65 -32.60 14.00
N VAL A 319 -27.63 -32.18 13.25
CA VAL A 319 -26.99 -33.01 12.23
C VAL A 319 -25.99 -33.89 12.97
N THR A 320 -26.41 -35.07 13.42
CA THR A 320 -25.52 -36.04 14.05
C THR A 320 -24.68 -36.75 13.00
N LYS A 321 -23.38 -36.91 13.26
CA LYS A 321 -22.52 -37.76 12.43
C LYS A 321 -22.62 -39.19 12.95
N LEU A 322 -22.45 -40.17 12.06
CA LEU A 322 -22.45 -41.60 12.41
C LEU A 322 -21.37 -41.93 13.46
N SER A 323 -20.28 -41.17 13.50
CA SER A 323 -19.22 -41.25 14.50
C SER A 323 -19.62 -40.81 15.91
N ASP A 324 -20.72 -40.07 16.07
CA ASP A 324 -21.17 -39.59 17.38
C ASP A 324 -21.97 -40.66 18.16
N PHE A 325 -22.25 -41.80 17.51
CA PHE A 325 -23.04 -42.92 18.06
C PHE A 325 -22.22 -44.17 18.39
N PHE A 326 -20.92 -44.18 18.07
CA PHE A 326 -20.02 -45.31 18.30
C PHE A 326 -18.95 -44.98 19.33
#